data_AF-A0A835HKN7-F1
#
_entry.id   AF-A0A835HKN7-F1
#
_cell.length_a   1.000
_cell.length_b   1.000
_cell.length_c   1.000
_cell.angle_alpha   90.00
_cell.angle_beta   90.00
_cell.angle_gamma   90.00
#
_symmetry.space_group_name_H-M   'P 1'
#
loop_
_entity.id
_entity.type
_entity.pdbx_description
1 polymer ?
#
loop_
_entity_poly.entity_id
_entity_poly.type
_entity_poly.pdbx_seq_one_letter_code
_entity_poly.pdbx_strand_id
1 'polypeptide(L)'
;YHPDMNKSPGSEDKFKEISVTYEVLSDDEKRSLYDRFGEPGVQGQHDGSDFNSQGYDLSLSFEESIFGGQKNIEVSCFETCDHCNGSGAKSSSCVKSCVDCGGRGGVMKSQITPFGVMSQVSTCSKCGGEGKIITDYCRRCDGQGKVQLK
;
A
#
# COMPACT_ATOMS: atom_id res chain seq x y z
N TYR A 1 24.74 3.11 16.61
CA TYR A 1 24.56 2.32 17.84
C TYR A 1 24.27 0.89 17.44
N HIS A 2 25.30 0.07 17.26
CA HIS A 2 25.09 -1.35 16.92
C HIS A 2 24.94 -2.14 18.22
N PRO A 3 23.90 -2.99 18.39
CA PRO A 3 23.66 -3.72 19.65
C PRO A 3 24.83 -4.63 20.04
N ASP A 4 25.67 -5.01 19.07
CA ASP A 4 26.87 -5.82 19.27
C ASP A 4 28.09 -5.03 19.78
N MET A 5 28.14 -3.72 19.49
CA MET A 5 29.27 -2.85 19.89
C MET A 5 28.95 -1.99 21.12
N ASN A 6 27.69 -1.92 21.54
CA ASN A 6 27.27 -1.14 22.71
C ASN A 6 26.40 -1.99 23.64
N LYS A 7 26.99 -2.41 24.78
CA LYS A 7 26.40 -3.33 25.77
C LYS A 7 25.74 -2.61 26.95
N SER A 8 25.48 -1.31 26.84
CA SER A 8 24.74 -0.59 27.88
C SER A 8 23.28 -1.04 27.91
N PRO A 9 22.65 -1.17 29.09
CA PRO A 9 21.21 -1.43 29.19
C PRO A 9 20.44 -0.31 28.47
N GLY A 10 19.48 -0.68 27.61
CA GLY A 10 18.72 0.25 26.76
C GLY A 10 19.32 0.56 25.37
N SER A 11 20.42 -0.11 24.99
CA SER A 11 21.00 0.05 23.64
C SER A 11 20.12 -0.56 22.53
N GLU A 12 19.35 -1.59 22.86
CA GLU A 12 18.39 -2.24 21.96
C GLU A 12 17.21 -1.31 21.64
N ASP A 13 16.70 -0.60 22.65
CA ASP A 13 15.58 0.34 22.47
C ASP A 13 15.99 1.53 21.58
N LYS A 14 17.18 2.08 21.82
CA LYS A 14 17.76 3.13 20.95
C LYS A 14 18.00 2.64 19.53
N PHE A 15 18.37 1.37 19.35
CA PHE A 15 18.54 0.81 18.01
C PHE A 15 17.19 0.68 17.27
N LYS A 16 16.15 0.23 17.97
CA LYS A 16 14.78 0.19 17.44
C LYS A 16 14.31 1.59 17.05
N GLU A 17 14.50 2.56 17.94
CA GLU A 17 14.16 3.97 17.69
C GLU A 17 14.88 4.56 16.47
N ILE A 18 16.20 4.31 16.36
CA ILE A 18 16.99 4.78 15.21
C ILE A 18 16.53 4.11 13.91
N SER A 19 16.19 2.81 13.95
CA SER A 19 15.72 2.08 12.77
C SER A 19 14.37 2.61 12.28
N VAL A 20 13.43 2.86 13.20
CA VAL A 20 12.14 3.50 12.90
C VAL A 20 12.35 4.91 12.36
N THR A 21 13.26 5.68 12.95
CA THR A 21 13.58 7.04 12.48
C THR A 21 14.13 7.02 11.05
N TYR A 22 15.04 6.09 10.74
CA TYR A 22 15.59 5.95 9.39
C TYR A 22 14.49 5.58 8.38
N GLU A 23 13.61 4.65 8.74
CA GLU A 23 12.49 4.24 7.88
C GLU A 23 11.55 5.41 7.55
N VAL A 24 11.27 6.28 8.52
CA VAL A 24 10.45 7.48 8.31
C VAL A 24 11.19 8.55 7.49
N LEU A 25 12.46 8.78 7.77
CA LEU A 25 13.24 9.84 7.09
C LEU A 25 13.72 9.44 5.69
N SER A 26 13.82 8.14 5.40
CA SER A 26 14.24 7.62 4.09
C SER A 26 13.13 7.63 3.05
N ASP A 27 11.86 7.72 3.47
CA ASP A 27 10.68 7.74 2.60
C ASP A 27 10.00 9.12 2.68
N ASP A 28 9.97 9.85 1.56
CA ASP A 28 9.40 11.20 1.50
C ASP A 28 7.91 11.25 1.90
N GLU A 29 7.14 10.18 1.64
CA GLU A 29 5.73 10.13 2.02
C GLU A 29 5.56 9.84 3.50
N LYS A 30 6.29 8.87 4.07
CA LYS A 30 6.28 8.62 5.52
C LYS A 30 6.76 9.83 6.31
N ARG A 31 7.78 10.53 5.81
CA ARG A 31 8.24 11.81 6.38
C ARG A 31 7.13 12.86 6.33
N SER A 32 6.46 13.03 5.19
CA SER A 32 5.35 13.97 5.07
C SER A 32 4.17 13.61 5.98
N LEU A 33 3.91 12.32 6.23
CA LEU A 33 2.88 11.85 7.16
C LEU A 33 3.26 12.14 8.60
N TYR A 34 4.52 11.88 8.98
CA TYR A 34 5.07 12.22 10.29
C TYR A 34 5.02 13.72 10.55
N ASP A 35 5.42 14.54 9.56
CA ASP A 35 5.40 16.00 9.67
C ASP A 35 3.98 16.56 9.83
N ARG A 36 2.98 15.86 9.28
CA ARG A 36 1.56 16.29 9.33
C ARG A 36 0.81 15.79 10.57
N PHE A 37 1.12 14.58 11.04
CA PHE A 37 0.29 13.86 12.02
C PHE A 37 1.08 13.33 13.23
N GLY A 38 2.41 13.49 13.26
CA GLY A 38 3.30 12.95 14.29
C GLY A 38 3.44 11.43 14.23
N GLU A 39 3.96 10.82 15.30
CA GLU A 39 4.09 9.35 15.42
C GLU A 39 2.80 8.57 15.06
N PRO A 40 1.59 8.99 15.47
CA PRO A 40 0.35 8.29 15.11
C PRO A 40 0.07 8.23 13.60
N GLY A 41 0.63 9.16 12.82
CA GLY A 41 0.51 9.20 11.36
C GLY A 41 1.33 8.15 10.63
N VAL A 42 2.35 7.59 11.29
CA VAL A 42 3.22 6.54 10.75
C VAL A 42 2.91 5.19 11.40
N GLN A 43 2.42 5.19 12.64
CA GLN A 43 2.12 3.97 13.40
C GLN A 43 1.03 3.10 12.76
N GLY A 44 0.16 3.69 11.93
CA GLY A 44 -0.87 2.98 11.18
C GLY A 44 -0.37 2.15 9.99
N GLN A 45 0.91 2.25 9.63
CA GLN A 45 1.49 1.51 8.49
C GLN A 45 2.10 0.14 8.86
N HIS A 46 2.09 -0.26 10.14
CA HIS A 46 2.61 -1.58 10.55
C HIS A 46 1.62 -2.74 10.32
N ASP A 47 0.38 -2.47 9.90
CA ASP A 47 -0.59 -3.48 9.46
C ASP A 47 -0.90 -3.30 7.97
N GLY A 48 -0.05 -3.88 7.13
CA GLY A 48 -0.45 -4.46 5.83
C GLY A 48 -1.23 -3.59 4.83
N SER A 49 -0.96 -2.28 4.73
CA SER A 49 -1.59 -1.42 3.72
C SER A 49 -0.67 -1.21 2.51
N ASP A 50 -0.89 -2.06 1.50
CA ASP A 50 -0.89 -1.80 0.04
C ASP A 50 -0.04 -0.66 -0.55
N PHE A 51 1.18 -0.45 -0.06
CA PHE A 51 2.24 0.09 -0.90
C PHE A 51 2.81 -1.09 -1.69
N ASN A 52 2.85 -0.96 -3.01
CA ASN A 52 3.33 -1.96 -3.97
C ASN A 52 4.85 -2.20 -3.86
N SER A 53 5.31 -2.50 -2.65
CA SER A 53 6.58 -3.16 -2.40
C SER A 53 6.31 -4.64 -2.57
N GLN A 54 6.58 -5.16 -3.76
CA GLN A 54 6.71 -6.61 -3.94
C GLN A 54 7.97 -7.05 -3.20
N GLY A 55 7.83 -7.24 -1.89
CA GLY A 55 8.84 -7.85 -1.06
C GLY A 55 8.93 -9.33 -1.39
N TYR A 56 10.08 -9.76 -1.91
CA TYR A 56 10.41 -11.17 -2.07
C TYR A 56 11.17 -11.62 -0.83
N ASP A 57 10.59 -12.55 -0.06
CA ASP A 57 11.31 -13.20 1.02
C ASP A 57 12.24 -14.29 0.45
N LEU A 58 13.54 -14.08 0.56
CA LEU A 58 14.57 -14.99 0.05
C LEU A 58 15.21 -15.74 1.20
N SER A 59 14.86 -17.01 1.34
CA SER A 59 15.58 -17.89 2.27
C SER A 59 16.97 -18.24 1.71
N LEU A 60 18.03 -17.74 2.34
CA LEU A 60 19.41 -18.11 2.04
C LEU A 60 19.91 -19.13 3.06
N SER A 61 20.78 -20.06 2.63
CA SER A 61 21.55 -20.86 3.57
C SER A 61 22.62 -20.01 4.26
N PHE A 62 23.08 -20.45 5.44
CA PHE A 62 24.10 -19.72 6.22
C PHE A 62 25.39 -19.50 5.43
N GLU A 63 25.81 -20.50 4.65
CA GLU A 63 27.01 -20.42 3.83
C GLU A 63 26.86 -19.38 2.70
N GLU A 64 25.70 -19.34 2.02
CA GLU A 64 25.40 -18.32 1.00
C GLU A 64 25.30 -16.90 1.59
N SER A 65 24.86 -16.77 2.84
CA SER A 65 24.78 -15.48 3.53
C SER A 65 26.16 -14.94 3.91
N ILE A 66 27.14 -15.80 4.17
CA ILE A 66 28.50 -15.40 4.60
C ILE A 66 29.43 -15.21 3.41
N PHE A 67 29.40 -16.14 2.45
CA PHE A 67 30.30 -16.11 1.29
C PHE A 67 29.72 -15.35 0.09
N GLY A 68 28.44 -14.99 0.15
CA GLY A 68 27.71 -14.43 -0.96
C GLY A 68 27.27 -15.50 -1.96
N GLY A 69 26.08 -15.34 -2.54
CA GLY A 69 25.52 -16.25 -3.54
C GLY A 69 24.70 -15.49 -4.57
N GLN A 70 24.51 -16.09 -5.75
CA GLN A 70 23.59 -15.59 -6.77
C GLN A 70 22.34 -16.47 -6.77
N LYS A 71 21.18 -15.88 -6.53
CA LYS A 71 19.87 -16.51 -6.74
C LYS A 71 19.11 -15.77 -7.83
N ASN A 72 18.61 -16.53 -8.79
CA ASN A 72 17.66 -16.03 -9.76
C ASN A 72 16.26 -16.02 -9.13
N ILE A 73 15.56 -14.90 -9.25
CA ILE A 73 14.21 -14.72 -8.76
C ILE A 73 13.33 -14.48 -9.97
N GLU A 74 12.26 -15.25 -10.09
CA GLU A 74 11.28 -15.06 -11.15
C GLU A 74 10.25 -14.03 -10.68
N VAL A 75 10.42 -12.79 -11.13
CA VAL A 75 9.55 -11.66 -10.80
C VAL A 75 8.44 -11.60 -11.85
N SER A 76 7.20 -11.79 -11.39
CA SER A 76 6.02 -11.62 -12.25
C SER A 76 5.71 -10.13 -12.44
N CYS A 77 6.27 -9.51 -13.48
CA CYS A 77 5.92 -8.14 -13.82
C CYS A 77 4.52 -8.06 -14.42
N PHE A 78 3.77 -7.04 -14.00
CA PHE A 78 2.50 -6.67 -14.60
C PHE A 78 2.65 -5.30 -15.27
N GLU A 79 2.19 -5.20 -16.51
CA GLU A 79 2.08 -3.92 -17.21
C GLU A 79 0.63 -3.44 -17.26
N THR A 80 0.46 -2.13 -17.41
CA THR A 80 -0.85 -1.54 -17.65
C THR A 80 -1.40 -2.04 -18.98
N CYS A 81 -2.66 -2.46 -19.01
CA CYS A 81 -3.28 -2.97 -20.24
C CYS A 81 -3.39 -1.87 -21.30
N ASP A 82 -2.74 -2.05 -22.45
CA ASP A 82 -2.76 -1.09 -23.57
C ASP A 82 -4.17 -0.76 -24.08
N HIS A 83 -5.09 -1.73 -24.09
CA HIS A 83 -6.43 -1.54 -24.67
C HIS A 83 -7.33 -0.64 -23.85
N CYS A 84 -7.23 -0.72 -22.52
CA CYS A 84 -8.07 0.05 -21.61
C CYS A 84 -7.28 1.11 -20.86
N ASN A 85 -5.96 1.16 -21.05
CA ASN A 85 -5.04 2.08 -20.41
C ASN A 85 -5.21 2.11 -18.88
N GLY A 86 -5.40 0.94 -18.27
CA GLY A 86 -5.63 0.80 -16.83
C GLY A 86 -7.08 0.96 -16.37
N SER A 87 -8.01 1.35 -17.26
CA SER A 87 -9.40 1.61 -16.85
C SER A 87 -10.19 0.35 -16.50
N GLY A 88 -9.79 -0.82 -17.01
CA GLY A 88 -10.51 -2.09 -16.86
C GLY A 88 -11.78 -2.20 -17.72
N ALA A 89 -12.19 -1.12 -18.40
CA ALA A 89 -13.42 -1.10 -19.20
C ALA A 89 -13.15 -1.39 -20.68
N LYS A 90 -14.16 -1.92 -21.39
CA LYS A 90 -14.11 -2.13 -22.85
C LYS A 90 -13.89 -0.84 -23.62
N SER A 91 -14.47 0.26 -23.13
CA SER A 91 -14.34 1.61 -23.67
C SER A 91 -14.66 2.62 -22.57
N SER A 92 -14.28 3.88 -22.76
CA SER A 92 -14.57 4.96 -21.81
C SER A 92 -16.07 5.17 -21.58
N SER A 93 -16.92 4.93 -22.58
CA SER A 93 -18.39 5.04 -22.46
C SER A 93 -19.02 4.00 -21.54
N CYS A 94 -18.32 2.91 -21.26
CA CYS A 94 -18.78 1.86 -20.34
C CYS A 94 -18.44 2.17 -18.87
N VAL A 95 -17.76 3.29 -18.60
CA VAL A 95 -17.41 3.74 -17.25
C VAL A 95 -18.45 4.77 -16.80
N LYS A 96 -19.26 4.41 -15.81
CA LYS A 96 -20.24 5.32 -15.18
C LYS A 96 -19.76 5.68 -13.79
N SER A 97 -19.96 6.93 -13.37
CA SER A 97 -19.68 7.33 -11.99
C SER A 97 -20.64 6.64 -11.03
N CYS A 98 -20.13 6.20 -9.89
CA CYS A 98 -20.97 5.63 -8.84
C CYS A 98 -21.86 6.72 -8.25
N VAL A 99 -23.17 6.56 -8.39
CA VAL A 99 -24.17 7.52 -7.89
C VAL A 99 -24.19 7.60 -6.36
N ASP A 100 -23.91 6.48 -5.67
CA ASP A 100 -24.01 6.39 -4.22
C ASP A 100 -22.87 7.12 -3.48
N CYS A 101 -21.67 7.17 -4.07
CA CYS A 101 -20.53 7.93 -3.52
C CYS A 101 -20.16 9.18 -4.33
N GLY A 102 -20.87 9.46 -5.43
CA GLY A 102 -20.59 10.58 -6.32
C GLY A 102 -19.19 10.55 -6.92
N GLY A 103 -18.63 9.37 -7.19
CA GLY A 103 -17.27 9.23 -7.72
C GLY A 103 -16.14 9.17 -6.70
N ARG A 104 -16.42 9.34 -5.40
CA ARG A 104 -15.38 9.47 -4.36
C ARG A 104 -14.80 8.15 -3.87
N GLY A 105 -15.44 7.02 -4.18
CA GLY A 105 -15.03 5.70 -3.67
C GLY A 105 -15.35 5.45 -2.19
N GLY A 106 -15.56 6.51 -1.38
CA GLY A 106 -15.94 6.41 0.02
C GLY A 106 -17.26 7.11 0.36
N VAL A 107 -17.93 6.64 1.41
CA VAL A 107 -19.12 7.24 2.02
C VAL A 107 -18.81 7.67 3.45
N MET A 108 -19.12 8.91 3.80
CA MET A 108 -18.88 9.46 5.12
C MET A 108 -20.00 9.03 6.07
N LYS A 109 -19.66 8.31 7.13
CA LYS A 109 -20.57 7.91 8.19
C LYS A 109 -20.29 8.77 9.42
N SER A 110 -21.21 9.67 9.73
CA SER A 110 -21.17 10.44 10.97
C SER A 110 -21.89 9.65 12.07
N GLN A 111 -21.20 9.38 13.17
CA GLN A 111 -21.74 8.71 14.34
C GLN A 111 -21.69 9.67 15.52
N ILE A 112 -22.82 9.81 16.20
CA ILE A 112 -22.91 10.60 17.42
C ILE A 112 -22.45 9.70 18.55
N THR A 113 -21.34 10.08 19.20
CA THR A 113 -20.84 9.43 20.40
C THR A 113 -21.11 10.34 21.61
N PRO A 114 -21.06 9.80 22.85
CA PRO A 114 -21.21 10.62 24.06
C PRO A 114 -20.21 11.79 24.16
N PHE A 115 -19.10 11.74 23.41
CA PHE A 115 -18.04 12.75 23.40
C PHE A 115 -18.09 13.68 22.17
N GLY A 116 -19.15 13.61 21.36
CA GLY A 116 -19.35 14.45 20.18
C GLY A 116 -19.59 13.67 18.90
N VAL A 117 -19.56 14.37 17.77
CA VAL A 117 -19.74 13.77 16.44
C VAL A 117 -18.40 13.27 15.91
N MET A 118 -18.27 11.96 15.73
CA MET A 118 -17.15 11.37 15.00
C MET A 118 -17.58 11.09 13.57
N SER A 119 -16.73 11.40 12.59
CA SER A 119 -17.00 11.08 11.19
C SER A 119 -15.91 10.15 10.67
N GLN A 120 -16.32 8.99 10.17
CA GLN A 120 -15.43 8.00 9.56
C GLN A 120 -15.79 7.81 8.09
N VAL A 121 -14.79 7.65 7.23
CA VAL A 121 -15.00 7.33 5.81
C VAL A 121 -14.96 5.82 5.65
N SER A 122 -16.06 5.23 5.20
CA SER A 122 -16.11 3.81 4.82
C SER A 122 -16.00 3.66 3.30
N THR A 123 -15.47 2.54 2.82
CA THR A 123 -15.53 2.20 1.40
C THR A 123 -16.98 2.12 0.91
N CYS A 124 -17.23 2.63 -0.29
CA CYS A 124 -18.56 2.57 -0.89
C CYS A 124 -18.89 1.12 -1.26
N SER A 125 -19.92 0.53 -0.66
CA SER A 125 -20.31 -0.86 -0.89
C SER A 125 -20.75 -1.15 -2.33
N LYS A 126 -21.15 -0.13 -3.10
CA LYS A 126 -21.65 -0.28 -4.47
C LYS A 126 -20.55 -0.33 -5.52
N CYS A 127 -19.47 0.44 -5.34
CA CYS A 127 -18.34 0.47 -6.26
C CYS A 127 -17.06 -0.15 -5.67
N GLY A 128 -17.11 -0.68 -4.45
CA GLY A 128 -15.96 -1.32 -3.80
C GLY A 128 -14.78 -0.39 -3.53
N GLY A 129 -14.97 0.93 -3.55
CA GLY A 129 -13.87 1.89 -3.42
C GLY A 129 -13.43 2.55 -4.72
N GLU A 130 -13.80 2.02 -5.90
CA GLU A 130 -13.29 2.53 -7.17
C GLU A 130 -13.91 3.88 -7.60
N GLY A 131 -15.06 4.25 -7.03
CA GLY A 131 -15.80 5.46 -7.43
C GLY A 131 -16.51 5.37 -8.78
N LYS A 132 -16.22 4.34 -9.58
CA LYS A 132 -16.80 4.06 -10.89
C LYS A 132 -17.47 2.69 -10.92
N ILE A 133 -18.41 2.51 -11.85
CA ILE A 133 -19.09 1.26 -12.13
C ILE A 133 -18.89 0.98 -13.62
N ILE A 134 -18.26 -0.16 -13.92
CA ILE A 134 -17.97 -0.60 -15.29
C ILE A 134 -19.12 -1.52 -15.74
N THR A 135 -19.79 -1.17 -16.83
CA THR A 135 -20.88 -2.01 -17.39
C THR A 135 -20.35 -3.15 -18.25
N ASP A 136 -19.27 -2.90 -19.00
CA ASP A 136 -18.62 -3.86 -19.87
C ASP A 136 -17.11 -3.86 -19.63
N TYR A 137 -16.59 -5.01 -19.22
CA TYR A 137 -15.18 -5.18 -18.91
C TYR A 137 -14.31 -5.30 -20.17
N CYS A 138 -13.06 -4.89 -20.06
CA CYS A 138 -12.06 -5.04 -21.11
C CYS A 138 -11.76 -6.53 -21.33
N ARG A 139 -11.86 -7.01 -22.56
CA ARG A 139 -11.62 -8.43 -22.91
C ARG A 139 -10.16 -8.85 -22.87
N ARG A 140 -9.22 -7.90 -22.87
CA ARG A 140 -7.77 -8.21 -22.87
C ARG A 140 -7.20 -8.41 -21.47
N CYS A 141 -7.80 -7.76 -20.47
CA CYS A 141 -7.38 -7.85 -19.07
C CYS A 141 -8.50 -8.29 -18.12
N ASP A 142 -9.63 -8.74 -18.66
CA ASP A 142 -10.83 -9.18 -17.91
C ASP A 142 -11.24 -8.26 -16.76
N GLY A 143 -11.15 -6.94 -16.98
CA GLY A 143 -11.51 -5.95 -15.97
C GLY A 143 -10.38 -5.53 -15.02
N GLN A 144 -9.24 -6.23 -15.00
CA GLN A 144 -8.17 -5.97 -14.05
C GLN A 144 -7.35 -4.70 -14.34
N GLY A 145 -7.42 -4.17 -15.56
CA GLY A 145 -6.65 -2.98 -15.97
C GLY A 145 -5.15 -3.24 -16.19
N LYS A 146 -4.64 -4.41 -15.83
CA LYS A 146 -3.24 -4.85 -15.99
C LYS A 146 -3.17 -6.21 -16.69
N VAL A 147 -2.06 -6.48 -17.37
CA VAL A 147 -1.76 -7.77 -17.98
C VAL A 147 -0.39 -8.25 -17.52
N GLN A 148 -0.23 -9.56 -17.31
CA GLN A 148 1.04 -10.13 -16.89
C GLN A 148 2.01 -10.14 -18.08
N LEU A 149 3.18 -9.54 -17.91
CA LEU A 149 4.28 -9.68 -18.85
C LEU A 149 4.80 -11.12 -18.76
N LYS A 150 4.88 -11.79 -19.91
CA LYS A 150 5.47 -13.13 -20.03
C LYS A 150 6.99 -13.06 -20.03
#